data_AF-A0A6J1SB03-F1
#
_entry.id   AF-A0A6J1SB03-F1
#
_cell.length_a   1.000
_cell.length_b   1.000
_cell.length_c   1.000
_cell.angle_alpha   90.00
_cell.angle_beta   90.00
_cell.angle_gamma   90.00
#
_symmetry.space_group_name_H-M   'P 1'
#
loop_
_entity.id
_entity.type
_entity.pdbx_description
1 polymer ?
#
loop_
_entity_poly.entity_id
_entity_poly.type
_entity_poly.pdbx_seq_one_letter_code
_entity_poly.pdbx_strand_id
1 'polypeptide(L)'
;MWADTLLILFISVCTALLGEGLTWLMVYRTEKYQKLKSEVERQSKRLEKRKEAHGDSLDKQQKRKIEREEEKLKQNNRDLSLVKMKSMFAIGFAFTALLSMFNNIFDGRVVARLPFLPISWIQGLSHRNLPGDDYYDCSFIFLYILCTMSIRQNTQKILGFAPSRTASKQGGIFGAPPQAFK
;
A
#
# COMPACT_ATOMS: atom_id res chain seq x y z
N MET A 1 27.37 14.62 -1.65
CA MET A 1 26.52 14.17 -2.78
C MET A 1 26.41 12.64 -2.80
N TRP A 2 27.34 11.87 -3.39
CA TRP A 2 27.18 10.40 -3.48
C TRP A 2 27.12 9.68 -2.13
N ALA A 3 27.92 10.11 -1.16
CA ALA A 3 27.90 9.54 0.20
C ALA A 3 26.54 9.74 0.88
N ASP A 4 25.96 10.95 0.74
CA ASP A 4 24.64 11.27 1.28
C ASP A 4 23.55 10.47 0.57
N THR A 5 23.61 10.35 -0.77
CA THR A 5 22.67 9.54 -1.53
C THR A 5 22.69 8.07 -1.11
N LEU A 6 23.90 7.48 -0.94
CA LEU A 6 24.07 6.09 -0.50
C LEU A 6 23.61 5.89 0.94
N LEU A 7 23.89 6.84 1.83
CA LEU A 7 23.42 6.80 3.21
C LEU A 7 21.89 6.84 3.26
N ILE A 8 21.25 7.71 2.46
CA ILE A 8 19.78 7.81 2.40
C ILE A 8 19.18 6.54 1.82
N LEU A 9 19.79 5.98 0.77
CA LEU A 9 19.38 4.70 0.22
C LEU A 9 19.42 3.62 1.31
N PHE A 10 20.52 3.53 2.06
CA PHE A 10 20.66 2.56 3.16
C PHE A 10 19.61 2.78 4.26
N ILE A 11 19.40 4.02 4.69
CA ILE A 11 18.37 4.37 5.68
C ILE A 11 16.98 3.98 5.15
N SER A 12 16.68 4.24 3.88
CA SER A 12 15.38 3.90 3.28
C SER A 12 15.16 2.39 3.22
N VAL A 13 16.19 1.61 2.90
CA VAL A 13 16.14 0.14 2.91
C VAL A 13 15.89 -0.37 4.33
N CYS A 14 16.70 0.06 5.30
CA CYS A 14 16.57 -0.33 6.70
C CYS A 14 15.18 0.04 7.25
N THR A 15 14.70 1.25 6.97
CA THR A 15 13.40 1.73 7.44
C THR A 15 12.24 0.99 6.77
N ALA A 16 12.35 0.67 5.49
CA ALA A 16 11.36 -0.15 4.78
C ALA A 16 11.30 -1.58 5.35
N LEU A 17 12.45 -2.20 5.60
CA LEU A 17 12.53 -3.54 6.18
C LEU A 17 12.02 -3.57 7.62
N LEU A 18 12.39 -2.59 8.45
CA LEU A 18 11.88 -2.45 9.81
C LEU A 18 10.37 -2.23 9.82
N GLY A 19 9.86 -1.38 8.94
CA GLY A 19 8.42 -1.14 8.85
C GLY A 19 7.63 -2.34 8.34
N GLU A 20 8.17 -3.12 7.41
CA GLU A 20 7.56 -4.39 7.00
C GLU A 20 7.66 -5.45 8.11
N GLY A 21 8.76 -5.49 8.85
CA GLY A 21 8.93 -6.33 10.04
C GLY A 21 7.94 -5.98 11.15
N LEU A 22 7.73 -4.70 11.44
CA LEU A 22 6.70 -4.22 12.37
C LEU A 22 5.29 -4.54 11.86
N THR A 23 5.04 -4.36 10.55
CA THR A 23 3.78 -4.77 9.92
C THR A 23 3.56 -6.27 10.12
N TRP A 24 4.59 -7.09 9.93
CA TRP A 24 4.50 -8.52 10.14
C TRP A 24 4.22 -8.91 11.58
N LEU A 25 4.94 -8.28 12.51
CA LEU A 25 4.80 -8.55 13.93
C LEU A 25 3.43 -8.13 14.47
N MET A 26 2.90 -6.98 14.06
CA MET A 26 1.61 -6.47 14.56
C MET A 26 0.40 -7.00 13.78
N VAL A 27 0.51 -7.13 12.47
CA VAL A 27 -0.61 -7.52 11.59
C VAL A 27 -0.60 -9.01 11.31
N TYR A 28 0.47 -9.52 10.69
CA TYR A 28 0.52 -10.90 10.21
C TYR A 28 0.54 -11.93 11.35
N ARG A 29 1.09 -11.59 12.51
CA ARG A 29 1.06 -12.45 13.71
C ARG A 29 -0.32 -12.56 14.36
N THR A 30 -1.22 -11.60 14.14
CA THR A 30 -2.51 -11.59 14.82
C THR A 30 -3.40 -12.72 14.32
N GLU A 31 -3.83 -13.63 15.19
CA GLU A 31 -4.70 -14.76 14.80
C GLU A 31 -5.99 -14.31 14.11
N LYS A 32 -6.56 -13.18 14.55
CA LYS A 32 -7.75 -12.58 13.92
C LYS A 32 -7.50 -12.28 12.45
N TYR A 33 -6.32 -11.73 12.13
CA TYR A 33 -5.94 -11.42 10.76
C TYR A 33 -5.79 -12.69 9.90
N GLN A 34 -5.14 -13.73 10.44
CA GLN A 34 -4.94 -14.99 9.73
C GLN A 34 -6.26 -15.71 9.45
N LYS A 35 -7.13 -15.81 10.46
CA LYS A 35 -8.47 -16.43 10.34
C LYS A 35 -9.30 -15.68 9.29
N LEU A 36 -9.37 -14.36 9.40
CA LEU A 36 -10.17 -13.52 8.51
C LEU A 36 -9.62 -13.48 7.07
N LYS A 37 -8.29 -13.48 6.88
CA LYS A 37 -7.65 -13.62 5.57
C LYS A 37 -8.03 -14.96 4.92
N SER A 38 -7.95 -16.06 5.66
CA SER A 38 -8.28 -17.40 5.16
C SER A 38 -9.76 -17.52 4.78
N GLU A 39 -10.65 -16.90 5.57
CA GLU A 39 -12.08 -16.90 5.32
C GLU A 39 -12.43 -16.11 4.06
N VAL A 40 -11.89 -14.90 3.92
CA VAL A 40 -12.06 -14.05 2.73
C VAL A 40 -11.53 -14.77 1.48
N GLU A 41 -10.35 -15.39 1.54
CA GLU A 41 -9.77 -16.11 0.40
C GLU A 41 -10.62 -17.34 0.01
N ARG A 42 -11.10 -18.10 0.99
CA ARG A 42 -11.97 -19.26 0.76
C ARG A 42 -13.34 -18.85 0.20
N GLN A 43 -13.95 -17.79 0.73
CA GLN A 43 -15.24 -17.28 0.26
C GLN A 43 -15.12 -16.65 -1.13
N SER A 44 -14.06 -15.88 -1.39
CA SER A 44 -13.79 -15.26 -2.69
C SER A 44 -13.59 -16.32 -3.78
N LYS A 45 -12.78 -17.35 -3.53
CA LYS A 45 -12.57 -18.47 -4.48
C LYS A 45 -13.85 -19.27 -4.73
N ARG A 46 -14.72 -19.44 -3.72
CA ARG A 46 -16.02 -20.10 -3.88
C ARG A 46 -16.98 -19.28 -4.73
N LEU A 47 -16.98 -17.96 -4.52
CA LEU A 47 -17.82 -17.03 -5.27
C LEU A 47 -17.39 -16.95 -6.73
N GLU A 48 -16.08 -16.86 -7.03
CA GLU A 48 -15.58 -16.87 -8.41
C GLU A 48 -15.97 -18.16 -9.13
N LYS A 49 -15.75 -19.34 -8.52
CA LYS A 49 -16.17 -20.61 -9.10
C LYS A 49 -17.67 -20.69 -9.37
N ARG A 50 -18.50 -20.13 -8.49
CA ARG A 50 -19.96 -20.09 -8.69
C ARG A 50 -20.38 -19.13 -9.78
N LYS A 51 -19.66 -18.02 -9.96
CA LYS A 51 -19.90 -17.09 -11.07
C LYS A 51 -19.45 -17.66 -12.41
N GLU A 52 -18.30 -18.34 -12.45
CA GLU A 52 -17.77 -18.99 -13.66
C GLU A 52 -18.62 -20.20 -14.09
N ALA A 53 -19.11 -21.01 -13.14
CA ALA A 53 -19.91 -22.19 -13.44
C ALA A 53 -21.33 -21.88 -13.96
N HIS A 54 -21.86 -20.69 -13.66
CA HIS A 54 -23.28 -20.38 -13.92
C HIS A 54 -23.57 -19.47 -15.11
N GLY A 55 -22.59 -18.78 -15.69
CA GLY A 55 -22.77 -17.95 -16.89
C GLY A 55 -23.96 -16.95 -16.81
N ASP A 56 -24.34 -16.38 -17.96
CA ASP A 56 -25.44 -15.39 -18.06
C ASP A 56 -26.85 -15.97 -17.81
N SER A 57 -26.97 -17.29 -17.64
CA SER A 57 -28.25 -17.98 -17.43
C SER A 57 -28.58 -18.18 -15.94
N LEU A 58 -28.32 -17.16 -15.13
CA LEU A 58 -28.60 -17.19 -13.69
C LEU A 58 -30.09 -17.02 -13.40
N ASP A 59 -30.69 -18.07 -12.82
CA ASP A 59 -32.05 -18.01 -12.32
C ASP A 59 -32.20 -16.91 -11.24
N LYS A 60 -33.33 -16.21 -11.19
CA LYS A 60 -33.54 -15.01 -10.34
C LYS A 60 -33.31 -15.32 -8.85
N GLN A 61 -33.54 -16.57 -8.45
CA GLN A 61 -33.28 -17.09 -7.10
C GLN A 61 -31.79 -17.33 -6.82
N GLN A 62 -31.01 -17.78 -7.81
CA GLN A 62 -29.56 -17.98 -7.67
C GLN A 62 -28.83 -16.64 -7.68
N LYS A 63 -29.28 -15.68 -8.49
CA LYS A 63 -28.76 -14.30 -8.48
C LYS A 63 -28.88 -13.66 -7.08
N ARG A 64 -30.04 -13.78 -6.44
CA ARG A 64 -30.26 -13.33 -5.04
C ARG A 64 -29.38 -14.04 -4.01
N LYS A 65 -29.05 -15.32 -4.20
CA LYS A 65 -28.13 -16.06 -3.30
C LYS A 65 -26.69 -15.58 -3.49
N ILE A 66 -26.26 -15.34 -4.72
CA ILE A 66 -24.93 -14.80 -5.04
C ILE A 66 -24.77 -13.39 -4.46
N GLU A 67 -25.76 -12.51 -4.60
CA GLU A 67 -25.74 -11.16 -4.02
C GLU A 67 -25.58 -11.19 -2.49
N ARG A 68 -26.29 -12.08 -1.79
CA ARG A 68 -26.13 -12.25 -0.32
C ARG A 68 -24.73 -12.74 0.07
N GLU A 69 -24.12 -13.62 -0.73
CA GLU A 69 -22.75 -14.08 -0.50
C GLU A 69 -21.72 -12.98 -0.78
N GLU A 70 -21.98 -12.12 -1.77
CA GLU A 70 -21.18 -10.93 -2.03
C GLU A 70 -21.25 -9.90 -0.89
N GLU A 71 -22.43 -9.64 -0.34
CA GLU A 71 -22.58 -8.72 0.80
C GLU A 71 -21.82 -9.23 2.03
N LYS A 72 -21.92 -10.53 2.33
CA LYS A 72 -21.15 -11.16 3.42
C LYS A 72 -19.65 -11.08 3.18
N LEU A 73 -19.21 -11.33 1.93
CA LEU A 73 -17.80 -11.21 1.56
C LEU A 73 -17.30 -9.76 1.68
N LYS A 74 -18.10 -8.77 1.28
CA LYS A 74 -17.79 -7.34 1.45
C LYS A 74 -17.65 -6.98 2.92
N GLN A 75 -18.54 -7.48 3.78
CA GLN A 75 -18.47 -7.23 5.21
C GLN A 75 -17.20 -7.84 5.83
N ASN A 76 -16.90 -9.11 5.52
CA ASN A 76 -15.68 -9.78 5.98
C ASN A 76 -14.40 -9.07 5.46
N ASN A 77 -14.42 -8.57 4.23
CA ASN A 77 -13.31 -7.81 3.66
C ASN A 77 -13.15 -6.41 4.28
N ARG A 78 -14.26 -5.78 4.67
CA ARG A 78 -14.25 -4.52 5.42
C ARG A 78 -13.64 -4.72 6.80
N ASP A 79 -14.03 -5.78 7.52
CA ASP A 79 -13.45 -6.11 8.83
C ASP A 79 -11.95 -6.43 8.72
N LEU A 80 -11.54 -7.15 7.66
CA LEU A 80 -10.12 -7.40 7.36
C LEU A 80 -9.37 -6.10 7.10
N SER A 81 -9.97 -5.18 6.34
CA SER A 81 -9.40 -3.87 6.06
C SER A 81 -9.33 -2.99 7.30
N LEU A 82 -10.30 -3.05 8.22
CA LEU A 82 -10.28 -2.30 9.48
C LEU A 82 -9.16 -2.76 10.40
N VAL A 83 -8.95 -4.08 10.52
CA VAL A 83 -7.82 -4.65 11.28
C VAL A 83 -6.49 -4.18 10.68
N LYS A 84 -6.36 -4.21 9.35
CA LYS A 84 -5.16 -3.68 8.67
C LYS A 84 -5.00 -2.17 8.88
N MET A 85 -6.08 -1.39 8.78
CA MET A 85 -6.05 0.06 8.84
C MET A 85 -5.63 0.56 10.22
N LYS A 86 -6.12 -0.07 11.30
CA LYS A 86 -5.73 0.27 12.68
C LYS A 86 -4.21 0.12 12.88
N SER A 87 -3.64 -0.97 12.41
CA SER A 87 -2.20 -1.21 12.51
C SER A 87 -1.39 -0.37 11.52
N MET A 88 -1.88 -0.16 10.30
CA MET A 88 -1.23 0.73 9.31
C MET A 88 -1.20 2.18 9.80
N PHE A 89 -2.19 2.64 10.58
CA PHE A 89 -2.20 3.98 11.15
C PHE A 89 -1.09 4.15 12.21
N ALA A 90 -0.93 3.18 13.12
CA ALA A 90 0.15 3.19 14.11
C ALA A 90 1.54 3.18 13.45
N ILE A 91 1.71 2.35 12.42
CA ILE A 91 2.95 2.28 11.63
C ILE A 91 3.18 3.57 10.85
N GLY A 92 2.11 4.15 10.28
CA GLY A 92 2.15 5.43 9.59
C GLY A 92 2.60 6.57 10.51
N PHE A 93 2.11 6.60 11.75
CA PHE A 93 2.57 7.56 12.76
C PHE A 93 4.08 7.41 13.05
N ALA A 94 4.56 6.18 13.23
CA ALA A 94 5.98 5.91 13.42
C ALA A 94 6.83 6.37 12.22
N PHE A 95 6.37 6.11 10.99
CA PHE A 95 7.06 6.58 9.79
C PHE A 95 7.04 8.11 9.63
N THR A 96 5.94 8.77 10.00
CA THR A 96 5.86 10.24 10.00
C THR A 96 6.83 10.84 11.01
N ALA A 97 6.95 10.25 12.20
CA ALA A 97 7.93 10.68 13.20
C ALA A 97 9.38 10.50 12.71
N LEU A 98 9.70 9.36 12.09
CA LEU A 98 11.01 9.11 11.47
C LEU A 98 11.29 10.10 10.33
N LEU A 99 10.30 10.35 9.46
CA LEU A 99 10.43 11.31 8.37
C LEU A 99 10.70 12.73 8.91
N SER A 100 10.00 13.14 9.97
CA SER A 100 10.21 14.44 10.61
C SER A 100 11.61 14.57 11.21
N MET A 101 12.09 13.52 11.89
CA MET A 101 13.44 13.50 12.46
C MET A 101 14.50 13.65 11.36
N PHE A 102 14.41 12.87 10.28
CA PHE A 102 15.37 12.97 9.18
C PHE A 102 15.24 14.27 8.40
N ASN A 103 14.03 14.82 8.26
CA ASN A 103 13.84 16.12 7.62
C ASN A 103 14.62 17.23 8.33
N ASN A 104 14.66 17.23 9.67
CA ASN A 104 15.43 18.21 10.43
C ASN A 104 16.96 18.00 10.30
N ILE A 105 17.42 16.76 10.13
CA ILE A 105 18.85 16.43 10.02
C ILE A 105 19.42 16.81 8.65
N PHE A 106 18.61 16.67 7.60
CA PHE A 106 19.00 16.93 6.20
C PHE A 106 18.41 18.23 5.63
N ASP A 107 17.98 19.14 6.51
CA ASP A 107 17.38 20.41 6.11
C ASP A 107 18.39 21.27 5.31
N GLY A 108 17.94 21.85 4.21
CA GLY A 108 18.75 22.71 3.35
C GLY A 108 19.89 22.03 2.59
N ARG A 109 20.01 20.69 2.62
CA ARG A 109 21.10 19.95 1.97
C ARG A 109 20.63 19.27 0.68
N VAL A 110 21.32 19.57 -0.42
CA VAL A 110 21.12 18.88 -1.71
C VAL A 110 21.69 17.46 -1.63
N VAL A 111 20.82 16.45 -1.70
CA VAL A 111 21.21 15.04 -1.49
C VAL A 111 21.51 14.30 -2.80
N ALA A 112 20.91 14.72 -3.90
CA ALA A 112 21.11 14.15 -5.22
C ALA A 112 20.76 15.18 -6.30
N ARG A 113 21.29 14.99 -7.51
CA ARG A 113 20.89 15.74 -8.69
C ARG A 113 20.16 14.81 -9.65
N LEU A 114 18.94 15.18 -10.04
CA LEU A 114 18.13 14.40 -10.96
C LEU A 114 18.63 14.63 -12.39
N PRO A 115 18.66 13.60 -13.25
CA PRO A 115 19.00 13.77 -14.66
C PRO A 115 17.85 14.34 -15.51
N PHE A 116 16.70 14.60 -14.89
CA PHE A 116 15.49 15.14 -15.52
C PHE A 116 14.89 16.23 -14.64
N LEU A 117 14.19 17.19 -15.26
CA LEU A 117 13.36 18.15 -14.52
C LEU A 117 12.08 17.44 -14.05
N PRO A 118 11.79 17.39 -12.74
CA PRO A 118 10.51 16.88 -12.25
C PRO A 118 9.35 17.63 -12.88
N ILE A 119 8.22 16.96 -13.10
CA ILE A 119 6.98 17.59 -13.59
C ILE A 119 6.48 18.58 -12.52
N SER A 120 5.88 19.71 -12.92
CA SER A 120 5.50 20.84 -12.04
C SER A 120 4.72 20.49 -10.77
N TRP A 121 3.84 19.49 -10.82
CA TRP A 121 3.12 18.98 -9.64
C TRP A 121 3.99 18.27 -8.58
N ILE A 122 5.16 17.72 -8.97
CA ILE A 122 6.10 17.00 -8.10
C ILE A 122 7.27 17.91 -7.70
N GLN A 123 7.53 18.99 -8.45
CA GLN A 123 8.59 19.96 -8.19
C GLN A 123 8.55 20.49 -6.74
N GLY A 124 7.36 20.77 -6.22
CA GLY A 124 7.19 21.24 -4.84
C GLY A 124 7.60 20.22 -3.77
N LEU A 125 7.59 18.92 -4.07
CA LEU A 125 8.07 17.87 -3.18
C LEU A 125 9.55 17.57 -3.41
N SER A 126 10.00 17.55 -4.67
CA SER A 126 11.41 17.31 -5.01
C SER A 126 12.33 18.41 -4.50
N HIS A 127 11.89 19.67 -4.54
CA HIS A 127 12.67 20.83 -4.08
C HIS A 127 12.29 21.30 -2.65
N ARG A 128 11.48 20.52 -1.93
CA ARG A 128 11.06 20.88 -0.59
C ARG A 128 12.26 21.02 0.36
N ASN A 129 12.31 22.09 1.14
CA ASN A 129 13.36 22.37 2.12
C ASN A 129 14.77 22.57 1.50
N LEU A 130 14.88 22.81 0.19
CA LEU A 130 16.16 23.15 -0.47
C LEU A 130 16.26 24.66 -0.74
N PRO A 131 17.41 25.30 -0.48
CA PRO A 131 17.67 26.67 -0.91
C PRO A 131 18.07 26.71 -2.38
N GLY A 132 17.57 27.71 -3.11
CA GLY A 132 17.89 27.95 -4.53
C GLY A 132 16.70 27.71 -5.47
N ASP A 133 16.93 27.92 -6.76
CA ASP A 133 15.94 27.77 -7.84
C ASP A 133 16.35 26.68 -8.85
N ASP A 134 17.34 25.83 -8.51
CA ASP A 134 17.74 24.70 -9.36
C ASP A 134 16.85 23.49 -9.12
N TYR A 135 15.80 23.33 -9.94
CA TYR A 135 14.87 22.20 -9.87
C TYR A 135 15.48 20.84 -10.27
N TYR A 136 16.74 20.78 -10.69
CA TYR A 136 17.47 19.52 -10.82
C TYR A 136 17.92 18.98 -9.45
N ASP A 137 17.94 19.80 -8.40
CA ASP A 137 18.31 19.37 -7.07
C ASP A 137 17.17 18.61 -6.37
N CYS A 138 17.55 17.54 -5.67
CA CYS A 138 16.64 16.61 -5.02
C CYS A 138 16.78 16.72 -3.50
N SER A 139 15.64 16.86 -2.82
CA SER A 139 15.53 16.87 -1.37
C SER A 139 15.58 15.46 -0.79
N PHE A 140 15.99 15.38 0.48
CA PHE A 140 15.95 14.13 1.24
C PHE A 140 14.56 13.47 1.21
N ILE A 141 13.50 14.26 1.44
CA ILE A 141 12.13 13.76 1.55
C ILE A 141 11.72 13.03 0.27
N PHE A 142 12.01 13.61 -0.89
CA PHE A 142 11.60 13.05 -2.17
C PHE A 142 12.29 11.71 -2.44
N LEU A 143 13.61 11.66 -2.30
CA LEU A 143 14.39 10.44 -2.51
C LEU A 143 14.00 9.35 -1.50
N TYR A 144 13.85 9.72 -0.23
CA TYR A 144 13.45 8.79 0.84
C TYR A 144 12.06 8.20 0.60
N ILE A 145 11.05 9.01 0.24
CA ILE A 145 9.69 8.51 -0.03
C ILE A 145 9.70 7.59 -1.25
N LEU A 146 10.35 7.99 -2.34
CA LEU A 146 10.43 7.18 -3.56
C LEU A 146 11.09 5.82 -3.30
N CYS A 147 12.25 5.81 -2.63
CA CYS A 147 12.96 4.58 -2.30
C CYS A 147 12.13 3.71 -1.35
N THR A 148 11.62 4.27 -0.26
CA THR A 148 10.85 3.53 0.76
C THR A 148 9.58 2.91 0.18
N MET A 149 8.82 3.66 -0.64
CA MET A 149 7.60 3.12 -1.28
C MET A 149 7.93 2.04 -2.31
N SER A 150 8.97 2.24 -3.12
CA SER A 150 9.40 1.26 -4.12
C SER A 150 9.88 -0.05 -3.47
N ILE A 151 10.74 0.05 -2.46
CA ILE A 151 11.26 -1.11 -1.73
C ILE A 151 10.13 -1.82 -1.02
N ARG A 152 9.30 -1.10 -0.25
CA ARG A 152 8.22 -1.70 0.55
C ARG A 152 7.22 -2.45 -0.33
N GLN A 153 6.77 -1.87 -1.43
CA GLN A 153 5.84 -2.54 -2.34
C GLN A 153 6.44 -3.80 -2.98
N ASN A 154 7.73 -3.75 -3.34
CA ASN A 154 8.43 -4.90 -3.90
C ASN A 154 8.65 -6.01 -2.85
N THR A 155 9.03 -5.64 -1.63
CA THR A 155 9.14 -6.57 -0.48
C THR A 155 7.81 -7.25 -0.19
N GLN A 156 6.70 -6.51 -0.18
CA GLN A 156 5.36 -7.08 0.02
C GLN A 156 4.95 -8.07 -1.08
N LYS A 157 5.34 -7.80 -2.33
CA LYS A 157 5.11 -8.73 -3.46
C LYS A 157 5.96 -9.99 -3.32
N ILE A 158 7.24 -9.86 -2.99
CA ILE A 158 8.17 -11.00 -2.83
C ILE A 158 7.72 -11.90 -1.67
N LEU A 159 7.29 -11.32 -0.55
CA LEU A 159 6.88 -12.07 0.64
C LEU A 159 5.44 -12.63 0.56
N GLY A 160 4.70 -12.40 -0.53
CA GLY A 160 3.30 -12.86 -0.65
C GLY A 160 2.33 -12.17 0.32
N PHE A 161 2.75 -11.03 0.88
CA PHE A 161 1.99 -10.19 1.79
C PHE A 161 1.13 -9.16 1.05
N ALA A 162 1.37 -8.98 -0.25
CA ALA A 162 0.52 -8.21 -1.12
C ALA A 162 -0.94 -8.72 -1.06
N PRO A 163 -1.93 -7.81 -0.99
CA PRO A 163 -3.33 -8.21 -1.10
C PRO A 163 -3.54 -8.98 -2.41
N SER A 164 -4.21 -10.14 -2.34
CA SER A 164 -4.43 -10.97 -3.53
C SER A 164 -5.23 -10.18 -4.57
N ARG A 165 -4.93 -10.39 -5.86
CA ARG A 165 -5.62 -9.72 -6.99
C ARG A 165 -7.14 -9.90 -6.91
N THR A 166 -7.58 -11.03 -6.34
CA THR A 166 -8.98 -11.36 -6.09
C THR A 166 -9.59 -10.51 -4.96
N ALA A 167 -8.87 -10.32 -3.85
CA ALA A 167 -9.31 -9.45 -2.76
C ALA A 167 -9.35 -7.96 -3.16
N SER A 168 -8.47 -7.53 -4.08
CA SER A 168 -8.49 -6.16 -4.62
C SER A 168 -9.66 -5.88 -5.57
N LYS A 169 -10.22 -6.91 -6.23
CA LYS A 169 -11.42 -6.74 -7.09
C LYS A 169 -12.70 -6.43 -6.30
N GLN A 170 -12.74 -6.79 -5.02
CA GLN A 170 -13.93 -6.65 -4.17
C GLN A 170 -13.73 -5.76 -2.93
N GLY A 171 -12.51 -5.25 -2.70
CA GLY A 171 -12.10 -4.60 -1.44
C GLY A 171 -11.66 -3.15 -1.53
N GLY A 172 -11.88 -2.47 -2.65
CA GLY A 172 -11.50 -1.06 -2.76
C GLY A 172 -12.53 -0.16 -2.10
N ILE A 173 -12.14 0.55 -1.02
CA ILE A 173 -12.84 1.77 -0.57
C ILE A 173 -12.82 2.84 -1.70
N PHE A 174 -11.88 2.72 -2.65
CA PHE A 174 -11.76 3.53 -3.88
C PHE A 174 -11.68 2.66 -5.15
N GLY A 175 -12.12 1.40 -5.09
CA GLY A 175 -12.13 0.50 -6.25
C GLY A 175 -13.46 0.59 -6.98
N ALA A 176 -13.37 0.72 -8.32
CA ALA A 176 -14.43 0.81 -9.33
C ALA A 176 -15.88 0.52 -8.87
N PRO A 177 -16.87 1.36 -9.28
CA PRO A 177 -18.27 1.05 -9.03
C PRO A 177 -18.57 -0.37 -9.56
N PRO A 178 -19.47 -1.12 -8.90
CA PRO A 178 -19.88 -2.42 -9.40
C PRO A 178 -20.29 -2.23 -10.85
N GLN A 179 -19.65 -2.97 -11.77
CA GLN A 179 -20.14 -3.08 -13.13
C GLN A 179 -21.57 -3.60 -13.00
N ALA A 180 -22.52 -2.67 -13.11
CA ALA A 180 -23.91 -2.98 -13.24
C ALA A 180 -24.02 -3.82 -14.51
N PHE A 181 -24.28 -5.11 -14.31
CA PHE A 181 -24.72 -5.97 -15.39
C PHE A 181 -25.94 -5.29 -16.02
N LYS A 182 -25.76 -4.86 -17.27
CA LYS A 182 -26.83 -4.36 -18.13
C LYS A 182 -27.49 -5.54 -18.81
#